data_AF-A0A2G5V8F3-F1
#
_entry.id   AF-A0A2G5V8F3-F1
#
_cell.length_a   1.000
_cell.length_b   1.000
_cell.length_c   1.000
_cell.angle_alpha   90.00
_cell.angle_beta   90.00
_cell.angle_gamma   90.00
#
_symmetry.space_group_name_H-M   'P 1'
#
loop_
_entity.id
_entity.type
_entity.pdbx_description
1 polymer ?
#
loop_
_entity_poly.entity_id
_entity_poly.type
_entity_poly.pdbx_seq_one_letter_code
_entity_poly.pdbx_strand_id
1 'polypeptide(L)'
;MCAFKQDFDGNHIAKLLKPESIDDYCSVFTPSSKLESMKSFLIHLGKIQQLCVARDLNAEEMDEMDACINICWERVREFAEDMNMTPKLHILVEHVMPYVRRFRTLGKMSEQSIESFHALYNRLQDRFKSIRNDSTRYSHCFRVLLFFNYVSMNS
;
A
#
# COMPACT_ATOMS: atom_id res chain seq x y z
N MET A 1 -13.44 24.44 -0.54
CA MET A 1 -12.41 23.39 -0.47
C MET A 1 -11.18 23.95 -1.17
N CYS A 2 -10.05 24.13 -0.47
CA CYS A 2 -8.87 24.78 -1.04
C CYS A 2 -8.22 23.86 -2.09
N ALA A 3 -7.77 24.41 -3.21
CA ALA A 3 -7.20 23.70 -4.36
C ALA A 3 -5.86 22.98 -4.11
N PHE A 4 -5.42 22.87 -2.86
CA PHE A 4 -4.11 22.36 -2.44
C PHE A 4 -4.19 21.24 -1.39
N LYS A 5 -5.27 20.46 -1.36
CA LYS A 5 -5.22 19.09 -0.85
C LYS A 5 -4.89 18.17 -2.01
N GLN A 6 -3.63 18.10 -2.40
CA GLN A 6 -3.16 16.92 -3.12
C GLN A 6 -3.14 15.79 -2.09
N ASP A 7 -4.23 15.03 -2.03
CA ASP A 7 -4.26 13.80 -1.24
C ASP A 7 -3.26 12.83 -1.89
N PHE A 8 -2.08 12.74 -1.30
CA PHE A 8 -1.01 11.84 -1.72
C PHE A 8 -1.43 10.41 -1.37
N ASP A 9 -1.83 9.64 -2.39
CA ASP A 9 -2.44 8.32 -2.23
C ASP A 9 -1.51 7.17 -2.67
N GLY A 10 -1.98 5.93 -2.52
CA GLY A 10 -1.24 4.73 -2.92
C GLY A 10 -0.88 4.67 -4.41
N ASN A 11 -1.65 5.32 -5.29
CA ASN A 11 -1.35 5.37 -6.73
C ASN A 11 -0.16 6.29 -7.01
N HIS A 12 -0.05 7.39 -6.27
CA HIS A 12 1.12 8.27 -6.35
C HIS A 12 2.38 7.54 -5.86
N ILE A 13 2.29 6.83 -4.73
CA ILE A 13 3.39 6.00 -4.22
C ILE A 13 3.84 4.97 -5.24
N ALA A 14 2.90 4.23 -5.84
CA ALA A 14 3.21 3.21 -6.84
C ALA A 14 3.93 3.77 -8.08
N LYS A 15 3.66 5.03 -8.45
CA LYS A 15 4.39 5.71 -9.53
C LYS A 15 5.79 6.12 -9.09
N LEU A 16 5.93 6.65 -7.87
CA LEU A 16 7.22 7.10 -7.36
C LEU A 16 8.21 5.95 -7.13
N LEU A 17 7.72 4.76 -6.78
CA LEU A 17 8.58 3.59 -6.55
C LEU A 17 8.95 2.82 -7.84
N LYS A 18 8.61 3.34 -9.02
CA LYS A 18 9.10 2.77 -10.29
C LYS A 18 10.58 3.10 -10.49
N PRO A 19 11.42 2.15 -10.94
CA PRO A 19 12.85 2.40 -11.15
C PRO A 19 13.13 3.64 -11.99
N GLU A 20 12.37 3.86 -13.07
CA GLU A 20 12.56 5.01 -13.97
C GLU A 20 12.22 6.32 -13.25
N SER A 21 11.17 6.31 -12.42
CA SER A 21 10.80 7.48 -11.62
C SER A 21 11.83 7.78 -10.54
N ILE A 22 12.36 6.73 -9.88
CA ILE A 22 13.43 6.84 -8.89
C ILE A 22 14.66 7.50 -9.52
N ASP A 23 15.07 7.04 -10.70
CA ASP A 23 16.19 7.62 -11.42
C ASP A 23 15.94 9.09 -11.79
N ASP A 24 14.75 9.41 -12.32
CA ASP A 24 14.38 10.76 -12.71
C ASP A 24 14.50 11.76 -11.55
N TYR A 25 13.84 11.51 -10.41
CA TYR A 25 13.90 12.48 -9.30
C TYR A 25 15.22 12.42 -8.53
N CYS A 26 15.92 11.28 -8.50
CA CYS A 26 17.23 11.23 -7.88
C CYS A 26 18.31 11.94 -8.71
N SER A 27 18.12 12.09 -10.04
CA SER A 27 19.06 12.82 -10.91
C SER A 27 19.21 14.31 -10.56
N VAL A 28 18.23 14.88 -9.86
CA VAL A 28 18.23 16.29 -9.42
C VAL A 28 19.24 16.53 -8.28
N PHE A 29 19.61 15.49 -7.54
CA PHE A 29 20.54 15.58 -6.42
C PHE A 29 21.98 15.28 -6.85
N THR A 30 22.94 15.86 -6.14
CA THR A 30 24.37 15.56 -6.36
C THR A 30 24.64 14.07 -6.07
N PRO A 31 25.30 13.34 -6.99
CA PRO A 31 25.66 11.94 -6.77
C PRO A 31 26.48 11.76 -5.49
N SER A 32 26.10 10.76 -4.69
CA SER A 32 26.82 10.36 -3.48
C SER A 32 26.53 8.91 -3.16
N SER A 33 27.40 8.26 -2.40
CA SER A 33 27.16 6.89 -1.90
C SER A 33 25.85 6.78 -1.12
N LYS A 34 25.53 7.81 -0.34
CA LYS A 34 24.28 7.93 0.41
C LYS A 34 23.05 7.97 -0.50
N LEU A 35 23.11 8.74 -1.59
CA LEU A 35 22.03 8.80 -2.58
C LEU A 35 21.85 7.45 -3.30
N GLU A 36 22.94 6.78 -3.68
CA GLU A 36 22.86 5.44 -4.29
C GLU A 36 22.27 4.40 -3.33
N SER A 37 22.62 4.48 -2.05
CA SER A 37 22.02 3.63 -1.00
C SER A 37 20.52 3.87 -0.88
N MET A 38 20.10 5.13 -0.90
CA MET A 38 18.69 5.52 -0.87
C MET A 38 17.94 5.06 -2.14
N LYS A 39 18.52 5.20 -3.33
CA LYS A 39 17.95 4.66 -4.59
C LYS A 39 17.74 3.16 -4.48
N SER A 40 18.76 2.43 -4.04
CA SER A 40 18.68 0.98 -3.85
C SER A 40 17.56 0.60 -2.88
N PHE A 41 17.43 1.31 -1.76
CA PHE A 41 16.31 1.12 -0.83
C PHE A 41 14.94 1.32 -1.49
N LEU A 42 14.75 2.40 -2.25
CA LEU A 42 13.48 2.72 -2.89
C LEU A 42 13.08 1.70 -3.95
N ILE A 43 14.05 1.19 -4.73
CA ILE A 43 13.81 0.15 -5.72
C ILE A 43 13.31 -1.14 -5.06
N HIS A 44 13.97 -1.57 -3.97
CA HIS A 44 13.59 -2.79 -3.26
C HIS A 44 12.27 -2.63 -2.51
N LEU A 45 11.98 -1.43 -1.99
CA LEU A 45 10.68 -1.11 -1.42
C LEU A 45 9.56 -1.21 -2.48
N GLY A 46 9.82 -0.74 -3.70
CA GLY A 46 8.92 -0.90 -4.85
C GLY A 46 8.65 -2.37 -5.21
N LYS A 47 9.69 -3.22 -5.18
CA LYS A 47 9.53 -4.67 -5.39
C LYS A 47 8.67 -5.33 -4.30
N ILE A 48 8.93 -4.99 -3.03
CA ILE A 48 8.11 -5.48 -1.92
C ILE A 48 6.64 -5.09 -2.13
N GLN A 49 6.38 -3.84 -2.53
CA GLN A 49 5.02 -3.39 -2.85
C GLN A 49 4.37 -4.23 -3.96
N GLN A 50 5.11 -4.57 -5.02
CA GLN A 50 4.59 -5.40 -6.13
C GLN A 50 4.24 -6.83 -5.68
N LEU A 51 4.95 -7.36 -4.68
CA LEU A 51 4.68 -8.66 -4.09
C LEU A 51 3.52 -8.63 -3.08
N CYS A 52 2.96 -7.47 -2.74
CA CYS A 52 1.77 -7.32 -1.89
C CYS A 52 0.47 -7.65 -2.66
N VAL A 53 0.35 -8.86 -3.20
CA VAL A 53 -0.79 -9.30 -4.00
C VAL A 53 -1.91 -9.95 -3.16
N ALA A 54 -3.13 -9.93 -3.68
CA ALA A 54 -4.32 -10.51 -3.04
C ALA A 54 -4.42 -12.04 -3.19
N ARG A 55 -3.32 -12.71 -3.54
CA ARG A 55 -3.21 -14.17 -3.65
C ARG A 55 -2.11 -14.69 -2.74
N ASP A 56 -1.97 -16.01 -2.69
CA ASP A 56 -0.85 -16.63 -2.01
C ASP A 56 0.43 -16.47 -2.85
N LEU A 57 1.53 -16.22 -2.16
CA LEU A 57 2.87 -16.16 -2.69
C LEU A 57 3.42 -17.58 -2.85
N ASN A 58 4.11 -17.81 -3.96
CA ASN A 58 4.88 -19.02 -4.18
C ASN A 58 6.23 -18.94 -3.41
N ALA A 59 7.03 -20.01 -3.43
CA ALA A 59 8.30 -20.05 -2.71
C ALA A 59 9.30 -19.00 -3.22
N GLU A 60 9.43 -18.88 -4.55
CA GLU A 60 10.34 -17.93 -5.20
C GLU A 60 9.99 -16.48 -4.86
N GLU A 61 8.70 -16.14 -4.83
CA GLU A 61 8.21 -14.82 -4.45
C GLU A 61 8.45 -14.50 -2.97
N MET A 62 8.37 -15.50 -2.09
CA MET A 62 8.70 -15.32 -0.67
C MET A 62 10.21 -15.12 -0.48
N ASP A 63 11.04 -15.86 -1.21
CA ASP A 63 12.49 -15.70 -1.18
C ASP A 63 12.91 -14.33 -1.74
N GLU A 64 12.26 -13.88 -2.82
CA GLU A 64 12.46 -12.54 -3.39
C GLU A 64 12.06 -11.44 -2.40
N MET A 65 10.92 -11.60 -1.70
CA MET A 65 10.49 -10.65 -0.68
C MET A 65 11.51 -10.57 0.47
N ASP A 66 12.00 -11.71 0.96
CA ASP A 66 13.00 -11.77 2.04
C ASP A 66 14.31 -11.07 1.61
N ALA A 67 14.79 -11.37 0.41
CA ALA A 67 15.97 -10.72 -0.15
C ALA A 67 15.78 -9.20 -0.25
N CYS A 68 14.63 -8.73 -0.72
CA CYS A 68 14.34 -7.30 -0.80
C CYS A 68 14.29 -6.64 0.58
N ILE A 69 13.69 -7.28 1.59
CA ILE A 69 13.61 -6.75 2.97
C ILE A 69 15.01 -6.65 3.58
N ASN A 70 15.86 -7.66 3.39
CA ASN A 70 17.23 -7.65 3.87
C ASN A 70 18.06 -6.53 3.22
N ILE A 71 17.93 -6.34 1.89
CA ILE A 71 18.58 -5.22 1.20
C ILE A 71 18.06 -3.88 1.72
N CYS A 72 16.75 -3.72 1.92
CA CYS A 72 16.19 -2.51 2.50
C CYS A 72 16.79 -2.21 3.88
N TRP A 73 16.97 -3.22 4.72
CA TRP A 73 17.57 -3.08 6.04
C TRP A 73 19.03 -2.61 5.98
N GLU A 74 19.84 -3.25 5.15
CA GLU A 74 21.24 -2.87 4.93
C GLU A 74 21.36 -1.41 4.46
N ARG A 75 20.55 -1.01 3.46
CA ARG A 75 20.56 0.35 2.93
C ARG A 75 20.12 1.39 3.94
N VAL A 76 19.09 1.13 4.74
CA VAL A 76 18.64 2.04 5.80
C VAL A 76 19.78 2.32 6.79
N ARG A 77 20.56 1.30 7.16
CA ARG A 77 21.71 1.50 8.05
C ARG A 77 22.77 2.43 7.44
N GLU A 78 22.96 2.41 6.12
CA GLU A 78 23.95 3.24 5.42
C GLU A 78 23.52 4.71 5.29
N PHE A 79 22.25 5.00 4.95
CA PHE A 79 21.81 6.38 4.72
C PHE A 79 21.11 7.03 5.92
N ALA A 80 20.67 6.26 6.91
CA ALA A 80 19.85 6.71 8.01
C ALA A 80 20.40 6.31 9.39
N GLU A 81 21.72 6.15 9.53
CA GLU A 81 22.38 5.73 10.79
C GLU A 81 21.98 6.55 12.02
N ASP A 82 21.76 7.86 11.86
CA ASP A 82 21.38 8.77 12.96
C ASP A 82 19.87 8.91 13.17
N MET A 83 19.04 8.23 12.37
CA MET A 83 17.59 8.37 12.42
C MET A 83 16.94 7.23 13.21
N ASN A 84 15.94 7.58 14.01
CA ASN A 84 15.11 6.59 14.70
C ASN A 84 14.27 5.79 13.69
N MET A 85 14.23 4.48 13.88
CA MET A 85 13.39 3.59 13.09
C MET A 85 11.91 3.89 13.34
N THR A 86 11.15 4.12 12.27
CA THR A 86 9.70 4.28 12.40
C THR A 86 9.03 2.94 12.69
N PRO A 87 7.88 2.91 13.40
CA PRO A 87 7.16 1.67 13.65
C PRO A 87 6.80 0.88 12.37
N LYS A 88 6.48 1.58 11.27
CA LYS A 88 6.18 0.95 9.98
C LYS A 88 7.39 0.26 9.38
N LEU A 89 8.56 0.89 9.45
CA LEU A 89 9.81 0.30 8.96
C LEU A 89 10.24 -0.88 9.84
N HIS A 90 10.05 -0.79 11.16
CA HIS A 90 10.28 -1.91 12.07
C HIS A 90 9.41 -3.13 11.73
N ILE A 91 8.11 -2.91 11.50
CA ILE A 91 7.20 -3.97 11.07
C ILE A 91 7.67 -4.61 9.77
N LEU A 92 8.09 -3.79 8.80
CA LEU A 92 8.58 -4.27 7.51
C LEU A 92 9.79 -5.19 7.66
N VAL A 93 10.79 -4.79 8.45
CA VAL A 93 12.06 -5.51 8.57
C VAL A 93 11.95 -6.76 9.45
N GLU A 94 11.20 -6.69 10.55
CA GLU A 94 11.22 -7.76 11.56
C GLU A 94 10.01 -8.70 11.50
N HIS A 95 8.84 -8.21 11.05
CA HIS A 95 7.57 -8.92 11.26
C HIS A 95 6.90 -9.40 9.97
N VAL A 96 7.24 -8.82 8.82
CA VAL A 96 6.63 -9.21 7.53
C VAL A 96 6.98 -10.64 7.14
N MET A 97 8.25 -11.05 7.17
CA MET A 97 8.61 -12.42 6.78
C MET A 97 8.04 -13.51 7.70
N PRO A 98 8.06 -13.37 9.04
CA PRO A 98 7.34 -14.29 9.91
C PRO A 98 5.85 -14.43 9.56
N TYR A 99 5.19 -13.32 9.23
CA TYR A 99 3.79 -13.32 8.81
C TYR A 99 3.59 -14.02 7.46
N VAL A 100 4.38 -13.64 6.45
CA VAL A 100 4.29 -14.19 5.09
C VAL A 100 4.61 -15.68 5.06
N ARG A 101 5.59 -16.16 5.83
CA ARG A 101 5.87 -17.60 5.93
C ARG A 101 4.70 -18.37 6.54
N ARG A 102 3.93 -17.76 7.44
CA ARG A 102 2.76 -18.39 8.08
C ARG A 102 1.52 -18.38 7.19
N PHE A 103 1.23 -17.26 6.54
CA PHE A 103 -0.04 -17.04 5.84
C PHE A 103 0.09 -16.99 4.31
N ARG A 104 1.32 -17.06 3.80
CA ARG A 104 1.68 -17.00 2.38
C ARG A 104 1.18 -15.76 1.67
N THR A 105 0.91 -14.67 2.37
CA THR A 105 0.38 -13.44 1.76
C THR A 105 0.68 -12.26 2.66
N LEU A 106 0.72 -11.07 2.09
CA LEU A 106 0.69 -9.81 2.81
C LEU A 106 -0.52 -8.96 2.39
N GLY A 107 -0.95 -9.07 1.13
CA GLY A 107 -2.03 -8.28 0.56
C GLY A 107 -3.41 -8.54 1.18
N LYS A 108 -3.66 -9.72 1.76
CA LYS A 108 -4.95 -10.01 2.43
C LYS A 108 -5.17 -9.22 3.73
N MET A 109 -4.11 -8.66 4.33
CA MET A 109 -4.21 -7.74 5.48
C MET A 109 -4.45 -6.28 5.08
N SER A 110 -4.45 -6.00 3.78
CA SER A 110 -4.51 -4.63 3.28
C SER A 110 -5.88 -4.00 3.49
N GLU A 111 -5.88 -2.76 3.98
CA GLU A 111 -7.09 -1.93 4.11
C GLU A 111 -7.63 -1.44 2.75
N GLN A 112 -6.92 -1.70 1.65
CA GLN A 112 -7.33 -1.30 0.30
C GLN A 112 -8.72 -1.82 -0.11
N SER A 113 -9.10 -3.00 0.39
CA SER A 113 -10.46 -3.54 0.16
C SER A 113 -11.54 -2.69 0.85
N ILE A 114 -11.26 -2.23 2.06
CA ILE A 114 -12.16 -1.37 2.86
C ILE A 114 -12.23 0.03 2.21
N GLU A 115 -11.11 0.59 1.77
CA GLU A 115 -11.06 1.87 1.07
C GLU A 115 -11.87 1.84 -0.23
N SER A 116 -11.74 0.76 -1.00
CA SER A 116 -12.53 0.53 -2.23
C SER A 116 -14.03 0.44 -1.93
N PHE A 117 -14.39 -0.24 -0.83
CA PHE A 117 -15.76 -0.32 -0.35
C PHE A 117 -16.31 1.04 0.09
N HIS A 118 -15.52 1.85 0.81
CA HIS A 118 -15.90 3.23 1.19
C HIS A 118 -16.18 4.10 -0.05
N ALA A 119 -15.35 4.01 -1.09
CA ALA A 119 -15.58 4.74 -2.34
C ALA A 119 -16.89 4.33 -3.02
N LEU A 120 -17.21 3.02 -3.04
CA LEU A 120 -18.48 2.52 -3.55
C LEU A 120 -19.67 3.05 -2.72
N TYR A 121 -19.57 2.99 -1.40
CA TYR A 121 -20.60 3.49 -0.50
C TYR A 121 -20.87 4.98 -0.69
N ASN A 122 -19.82 5.80 -0.82
CA ASN A 122 -19.96 7.24 -1.05
C ASN A 122 -20.70 7.56 -2.36
N ARG A 123 -20.44 6.81 -3.44
CA ARG A 123 -21.20 6.95 -4.69
C ARG A 123 -22.69 6.62 -4.51
N LEU A 124 -23.01 5.65 -3.66
CA LEU A 124 -24.41 5.31 -3.34
C LEU A 124 -25.06 6.40 -2.49
N GLN A 125 -24.35 6.97 -1.52
CA GLN A 125 -24.82 8.13 -0.75
C GLN A 125 -25.17 9.30 -1.68
N ASP A 126 -24.31 9.61 -2.65
CA ASP A 126 -24.56 10.65 -3.64
C ASP A 126 -25.77 10.32 -4.54
N ARG A 127 -25.89 9.07 -4.99
CA ARG A 127 -27.05 8.61 -5.78
C ARG A 127 -28.37 8.79 -5.05
N PHE A 128 -28.40 8.52 -3.75
CA PHE A 128 -29.61 8.64 -2.92
C PHE A 128 -29.69 9.94 -2.12
N LYS A 129 -28.89 10.96 -2.50
CA LYS A 129 -28.83 12.25 -1.82
C LYS A 129 -30.16 13.00 -1.78
N SER A 130 -31.06 12.73 -2.73
CA SER A 130 -32.42 13.30 -2.75
C SER A 130 -33.34 12.75 -1.65
N ILE A 131 -32.98 11.62 -1.02
CA ILE A 131 -33.72 11.04 0.09
C ILE A 131 -33.34 11.78 1.38
N ARG A 132 -34.29 12.56 1.91
CA ARG A 132 -34.10 13.40 3.11
C ARG A 132 -33.93 12.60 4.40
N ASN A 133 -34.58 11.44 4.52
CA ASN A 133 -34.48 10.60 5.70
C ASN A 133 -33.22 9.72 5.60
N ASP A 134 -32.28 9.92 6.52
CA ASP A 134 -31.00 9.21 6.53
C ASP A 134 -31.16 7.69 6.70
N SER A 135 -32.07 7.24 7.57
CA SER A 135 -32.33 5.80 7.76
C SER A 135 -32.80 5.14 6.47
N THR A 136 -33.73 5.78 5.75
CA THR A 136 -34.18 5.33 4.44
C THR A 136 -33.04 5.35 3.42
N ARG A 137 -32.24 6.43 3.39
CA ARG A 137 -31.08 6.56 2.48
C ARG A 137 -30.06 5.44 2.70
N TYR A 138 -29.71 5.15 3.95
CA TYR A 138 -28.80 4.07 4.31
C TYR A 138 -29.37 2.71 3.93
N SER A 139 -30.64 2.45 4.24
CA SER A 139 -31.32 1.21 3.83
C SER A 139 -31.25 0.99 2.31
N HIS A 140 -31.45 2.04 1.49
CA HIS A 140 -31.30 1.94 0.05
C HIS A 140 -29.86 1.65 -0.39
N CYS A 141 -28.86 2.30 0.23
CA CYS A 141 -27.45 2.00 -0.03
C CYS A 141 -27.13 0.54 0.27
N PHE A 142 -27.51 0.05 1.45
CA PHE A 142 -27.28 -1.33 1.86
C PHE A 142 -28.01 -2.35 0.99
N ARG A 143 -29.26 -2.07 0.59
CA ARG A 143 -30.00 -2.92 -0.36
C ARG A 143 -29.23 -3.07 -1.66
N VAL A 144 -28.75 -1.97 -2.24
CA VAL A 144 -27.95 -2.03 -3.48
C VAL A 144 -26.67 -2.84 -3.28
N LEU A 145 -25.95 -2.64 -2.18
CA LEU A 145 -24.75 -3.42 -1.87
C LEU A 145 -25.02 -4.92 -1.72
N LEU A 146 -26.14 -5.29 -1.09
CA LEU A 146 -26.58 -6.68 -0.96
C LEU A 146 -26.98 -7.29 -2.31
N PHE A 147 -27.75 -6.57 -3.14
CA PHE A 147 -28.17 -7.06 -4.46
C PHE A 147 -27.00 -7.37 -5.40
N PHE A 148 -25.91 -6.61 -5.30
CA PHE A 148 -24.70 -6.85 -6.10
C PHE A 148 -23.69 -7.78 -5.43
N ASN A 149 -24.06 -8.49 -4.35
CA ASN A 149 -23.20 -9.39 -3.58
C ASN A 149 -21.92 -8.76 -3.01
N TYR A 150 -21.82 -7.43 -2.90
CA TYR A 150 -20.67 -6.76 -2.28
C TYR A 150 -20.59 -6.97 -0.76
N VAL A 151 -21.62 -7.56 -0.15
CA VAL A 151 -21.72 -7.86 1.29
C VAL A 151 -22.08 -9.34 1.53
N SER A 152 -22.00 -10.19 0.50
CA SER A 152 -22.32 -11.62 0.64
C SER A 152 -21.20 -12.36 1.38
N MET A 153 -21.49 -12.89 2.57
CA MET A 153 -20.69 -13.95 3.18
C MET A 153 -20.95 -15.25 2.43
N ASN A 154 -20.08 -15.58 1.47
CA ASN A 154 -19.88 -16.97 1.09
C ASN A 154 -18.70 -17.47 1.94
N SER A 155 -19.04 -18.01 3.11
CA SER A 155 -18.19 -18.88 3.93
C SER A 155 -17.82 -20.16 3.18
#